data_AF-A0A2U1MD81-F1
#
_entry.id   AF-A0A2U1MD81-F1
#
_cell.length_a   1.000
_cell.length_b   1.000
_cell.length_c   1.000
_cell.angle_alpha   90.00
_cell.angle_beta   90.00
_cell.angle_gamma   90.00
#
_symmetry.space_group_name_H-M   'P 1'
#
loop_
_entity.id
_entity.type
_entity.pdbx_description
1 polymer ?
#
loop_
_entity_poly.entity_id
_entity_poly.type
_entity_poly.pdbx_seq_one_letter_code
_entity_poly.pdbx_strand_id
1 'polypeptide(L)'
;MESKRVFLRSLGCLDDLILLEEESVHFLEAAELARSWGDVLKEAHLLEKAGHLKEAVILLLWYVYFSSLWGDGNRGWPLKQFDQKEKLCKKVKLLAKMDSDVFYDFVCSQLKVLSDQQSSLTELKKDLDVSQKNESLRGRNSVE
;
A
#
# COMPACT_ATOMS: atom_id res chain seq x y z
N MET A 1 -17.47 -25.54 8.34
CA MET A 1 -16.53 -24.53 7.81
C MET A 1 -15.27 -25.17 7.27
N GLU A 2 -14.55 -25.95 8.08
CA GLU A 2 -13.26 -26.54 7.66
C GLU A 2 -13.34 -27.43 6.41
N SER A 3 -14.36 -28.29 6.29
CA SER A 3 -14.51 -29.15 5.09
C SER A 3 -14.68 -28.35 3.79
N LYS A 4 -15.29 -27.15 3.85
CA LYS A 4 -15.41 -26.25 2.69
C LYS A 4 -14.06 -25.62 2.34
N ARG A 5 -13.31 -25.17 3.36
CA ARG A 5 -11.95 -24.61 3.19
C ARG A 5 -11.01 -25.61 2.55
N VAL A 6 -10.95 -26.83 3.08
CA VAL A 6 -10.11 -27.92 2.55
C VAL A 6 -10.48 -28.23 1.11
N PHE A 7 -11.78 -28.34 0.81
CA PHE A 7 -12.27 -28.60 -0.54
C PHE A 7 -11.86 -27.51 -1.54
N LEU A 8 -12.13 -26.24 -1.23
CA LEU A 8 -11.78 -25.12 -2.11
C LEU A 8 -10.26 -24.97 -2.29
N ARG A 9 -9.47 -25.19 -1.23
CA ARG A 9 -8.01 -25.23 -1.32
C ARG A 9 -7.53 -26.34 -2.24
N SER A 10 -8.12 -27.53 -2.17
CA SER A 10 -7.73 -28.66 -3.01
C SER A 10 -8.00 -28.41 -4.51
N LEU A 11 -8.99 -27.57 -4.82
CA LEU A 11 -9.33 -27.17 -6.19
C LEU A 11 -8.56 -25.94 -6.67
N GLY A 12 -7.83 -25.25 -5.79
CA GLY A 12 -7.22 -23.96 -6.11
C GLY A 12 -8.25 -22.83 -6.33
N CYS A 13 -9.50 -23.01 -5.85
CA CYS A 13 -10.58 -22.03 -5.96
C CYS A 13 -10.39 -20.90 -4.94
N LEU A 14 -9.42 -20.03 -5.19
CA LEU A 14 -9.05 -18.96 -4.26
C LEU A 14 -10.16 -17.92 -4.09
N ASP A 15 -10.76 -17.45 -5.19
CA ASP A 15 -11.78 -16.40 -5.13
C ASP A 15 -12.96 -16.84 -4.26
N ASP A 16 -13.41 -18.08 -4.45
CA ASP A 16 -14.46 -18.70 -3.65
C ASP A 16 -14.04 -18.88 -2.18
N LEU A 17 -12.76 -19.20 -1.93
CA LEU A 17 -12.24 -19.35 -0.58
C LEU A 17 -12.18 -18.00 0.15
N ILE A 18 -11.71 -16.95 -0.52
CA ILE A 18 -11.70 -15.58 0.03
C ILE A 18 -13.14 -15.12 0.29
N LEU A 19 -14.06 -15.37 -0.64
CA LEU A 19 -15.48 -15.05 -0.47
C LEU A 19 -16.08 -15.77 0.75
N LEU A 20 -15.78 -17.07 0.91
CA LEU A 20 -16.22 -17.86 2.06
C LEU A 20 -15.73 -17.26 3.39
N GLU A 21 -14.47 -16.82 3.45
CA GLU A 21 -13.92 -16.17 4.64
C GLU A 21 -14.57 -14.79 4.88
N GLU A 22 -14.79 -13.98 3.83
CA GLU A 22 -15.48 -12.69 3.93
C GLU A 22 -16.92 -12.83 4.45
N GLU A 23 -17.69 -13.78 3.94
CA GLU A 23 -19.06 -14.08 4.39
C GLU A 23 -19.10 -14.53 5.87
N SER A 24 -18.00 -15.12 6.31
CA SER A 24 -17.81 -15.59 7.68
C SER A 24 -17.14 -14.54 8.58
N VAL A 25 -16.90 -13.32 8.08
CA VAL A 25 -16.26 -12.20 8.79
C VAL A 25 -14.81 -12.53 9.24
N HIS A 26 -14.16 -13.51 8.60
CA HIS A 26 -12.76 -13.88 8.80
C HIS A 26 -11.85 -13.05 7.88
N PHE A 27 -11.86 -11.73 8.05
CA PHE A 27 -11.16 -10.82 7.13
C PHE A 27 -9.64 -10.94 7.18
N LEU A 28 -9.05 -11.33 8.32
CA LEU A 28 -7.61 -11.53 8.44
C LEU A 28 -7.14 -12.75 7.67
N GLU A 29 -7.85 -13.88 7.81
CA GLU A 29 -7.59 -15.10 7.07
C GLU A 29 -7.78 -14.87 5.55
N ALA A 30 -8.80 -14.10 5.17
CA ALA A 30 -9.01 -13.68 3.79
C ALA A 30 -7.83 -12.83 3.27
N ALA A 31 -7.30 -11.90 4.10
CA ALA A 31 -6.17 -11.06 3.74
C ALA A 31 -4.88 -11.87 3.56
N GLU A 32 -4.63 -12.84 4.45
CA GLU A 32 -3.48 -13.77 4.33
C GLU A 32 -3.56 -14.60 3.05
N LEU A 33 -4.77 -15.04 2.68
CA LEU A 33 -5.00 -15.69 1.40
C LEU A 33 -4.64 -14.72 0.26
N ALA A 34 -5.23 -13.53 0.18
CA ALA A 34 -4.92 -12.55 -0.87
C ALA A 34 -3.40 -12.26 -0.98
N ARG A 35 -2.70 -12.13 0.16
CA ARG A 35 -1.24 -11.96 0.23
C ARG A 35 -0.50 -13.11 -0.45
N SER A 36 -0.86 -14.36 -0.12
CA SER A 36 -0.18 -15.55 -0.64
C SER A 36 -0.23 -15.67 -2.17
N TRP A 37 -1.19 -15.01 -2.81
CA TRP A 37 -1.35 -14.98 -4.27
C TRP A 37 -0.85 -13.69 -4.92
N GLY A 38 -0.45 -12.71 -4.12
CA GLY A 38 0.08 -11.44 -4.60
C GLY A 38 -0.98 -10.41 -4.99
N ASP A 39 -2.25 -10.60 -4.62
CA ASP A 39 -3.28 -9.57 -4.82
C ASP A 39 -3.21 -8.53 -3.68
N VAL A 40 -2.26 -7.62 -3.81
CA VAL A 40 -1.97 -6.55 -2.83
C VAL A 40 -3.17 -5.63 -2.60
N LEU A 41 -3.96 -5.36 -3.65
CA LEU A 41 -5.13 -4.48 -3.53
C LEU A 41 -6.25 -5.15 -2.74
N LYS A 42 -6.49 -6.44 -3.00
CA LYS A 42 -7.46 -7.24 -2.24
C LYS A 42 -7.01 -7.43 -0.79
N GLU A 43 -5.73 -7.73 -0.56
CA GLU A 43 -5.15 -7.83 0.80
C GLU A 43 -5.39 -6.53 1.60
N ALA A 44 -5.03 -5.37 1.04
CA ALA A 44 -5.20 -4.10 1.72
C ALA A 44 -6.67 -3.78 2.02
N HIS A 45 -7.59 -4.12 1.10
CA HIS A 45 -9.03 -3.95 1.31
C HIS A 45 -9.57 -4.84 2.45
N LEU A 46 -9.06 -6.06 2.58
CA LEU A 46 -9.46 -6.98 3.64
C LEU A 46 -8.89 -6.57 5.00
N LEU A 47 -7.65 -6.08 5.04
CA LEU A 47 -7.04 -5.49 6.25
C LEU A 47 -7.81 -4.25 6.72
N GLU A 48 -8.26 -3.40 5.79
CA GLU A 48 -9.14 -2.26 6.10
C GLU A 48 -10.43 -2.73 6.77
N LYS A 49 -11.11 -3.74 6.21
CA LYS A 49 -12.32 -4.34 6.82
C LYS A 49 -12.05 -4.97 8.18
N ALA A 50 -10.86 -5.52 8.40
CA ALA A 50 -10.43 -6.09 9.67
C ALA A 50 -10.03 -5.03 10.71
N GLY A 51 -10.00 -3.74 10.36
CA GLY A 51 -9.59 -2.64 11.24
C GLY A 51 -8.07 -2.39 11.28
N HIS A 52 -7.29 -3.10 10.47
CA HIS A 52 -5.84 -2.95 10.33
C HIS A 52 -5.50 -1.83 9.34
N LEU A 53 -5.90 -0.61 9.70
CA LEU A 53 -5.82 0.58 8.83
C LEU A 53 -4.36 0.93 8.45
N LYS A 54 -3.42 0.86 9.41
CA LYS A 54 -2.02 1.20 9.16
C LYS A 54 -1.39 0.27 8.14
N GLU A 55 -1.61 -1.03 8.31
CA GLU A 55 -1.11 -2.08 7.43
C GLU A 55 -1.70 -1.95 6.03
N ALA A 56 -3.01 -1.70 5.92
CA ALA A 56 -3.68 -1.44 4.65
C ALA A 56 -3.09 -0.20 3.95
N VAL A 57 -2.89 0.90 4.67
CA VAL A 57 -2.29 2.15 4.14
C VAL A 57 -0.87 1.92 3.65
N ILE A 58 -0.04 1.20 4.41
CA ILE A 58 1.35 0.90 4.05
C ILE A 58 1.39 0.05 2.78
N LEU A 59 0.56 -0.98 2.66
CA LEU A 59 0.48 -1.81 1.45
C LEU A 59 0.07 -1.00 0.22
N LEU A 60 -0.95 -0.15 0.34
CA LEU A 60 -1.38 0.71 -0.76
C LEU A 60 -0.31 1.74 -1.15
N LEU A 61 0.41 2.31 -0.19
CA LEU A 61 1.55 3.20 -0.47
C LEU A 61 2.62 2.47 -1.29
N TRP A 62 3.00 1.27 -0.87
CA TRP A 62 3.96 0.44 -1.61
C TRP A 62 3.46 0.13 -3.01
N TYR A 63 2.19 -0.26 -3.15
CA TYR A 63 1.59 -0.51 -4.46
C TYR A 63 1.68 0.72 -5.36
N VAL A 64 1.33 1.90 -4.87
CA VAL A 64 1.42 3.15 -5.65
C VAL A 64 2.88 3.47 -6.02
N TYR A 65 3.83 3.22 -5.10
CA TYR A 65 5.26 3.43 -5.31
C TYR A 65 5.80 2.51 -6.42
N PHE A 66 5.56 1.20 -6.29
CA PHE A 66 6.01 0.19 -7.23
C PHE A 66 5.34 0.36 -8.60
N SER A 67 4.04 0.62 -8.66
CA SER A 67 3.31 0.86 -9.91
C SER A 67 3.82 2.12 -10.62
N SER A 68 4.16 3.18 -9.86
CA SER A 68 4.75 4.39 -10.45
C SER A 68 6.17 4.16 -10.99
N LEU A 69 6.95 3.25 -10.39
CA LEU A 69 8.34 3.01 -10.80
C LEU A 69 8.48 1.90 -11.86
N TRP A 70 7.65 0.86 -11.82
CA TRP A 70 7.80 -0.34 -12.66
C TRP A 70 6.61 -0.65 -13.59
N GLY A 71 5.58 0.19 -13.66
CA GLY A 71 4.36 -0.05 -14.45
C GLY A 71 4.57 -0.58 -15.89
N ASP A 72 5.59 -0.10 -16.59
CA ASP A 72 5.77 -0.38 -18.03
C ASP A 72 7.09 -1.13 -18.36
N GLY A 73 7.64 -1.93 -17.43
CA GLY A 73 8.78 -2.81 -17.75
C GLY A 73 10.16 -2.15 -17.71
N ASN A 74 10.60 -1.74 -16.52
CA ASN A 74 12.02 -1.59 -16.12
C ASN A 74 12.77 -0.25 -16.32
N ARG A 75 12.12 0.86 -16.71
CA ARG A 75 12.76 2.19 -16.57
C ARG A 75 12.25 2.88 -15.30
N GLY A 76 13.09 2.96 -14.26
CA GLY A 76 12.72 3.46 -12.93
C GLY A 76 12.46 4.98 -12.85
N TRP A 77 12.69 5.73 -13.93
CA TRP A 77 12.38 7.16 -14.03
C TRP A 77 12.03 7.53 -15.48
N PRO A 78 11.11 8.49 -15.76
CA PRO A 78 10.28 9.24 -14.81
C PRO A 78 9.20 8.41 -14.12
N LEU A 79 8.61 8.96 -13.05
CA LEU A 79 7.49 8.33 -12.36
C LEU A 79 6.29 8.23 -13.30
N LYS A 80 5.79 7.01 -13.47
CA LYS A 80 4.68 6.72 -14.37
C LYS A 80 3.35 7.10 -13.72
N GLN A 81 2.44 7.51 -14.58
CA GLN A 81 1.03 7.62 -14.25
C GLN A 81 0.36 6.29 -14.62
N PHE A 82 -0.58 5.85 -13.80
CA PHE A 82 -1.36 4.65 -14.08
C PHE A 82 -2.81 4.88 -13.69
N ASP A 83 -3.70 4.18 -14.39
CA ASP A 83 -5.13 4.22 -14.13
C ASP A 83 -5.37 3.78 -12.68
N GLN A 84 -6.05 4.62 -11.89
CA GLN A 84 -6.30 4.51 -10.45
C GLN A 84 -5.30 5.19 -9.49
N LYS A 85 -4.12 5.67 -9.92
CA LYS A 85 -3.15 6.32 -9.02
C LYS A 85 -3.77 7.39 -8.12
N GLU A 86 -4.50 8.33 -8.71
CA GLU A 86 -5.15 9.42 -7.96
C GLU A 86 -6.20 8.91 -6.96
N LYS A 87 -7.00 7.91 -7.38
CA LYS A 87 -8.02 7.29 -6.53
C LYS A 87 -7.38 6.61 -5.32
N LEU A 88 -6.28 5.88 -5.53
CA LEU A 88 -5.51 5.25 -4.45
C LEU A 88 -4.89 6.31 -3.54
N CYS A 89 -4.22 7.33 -4.08
CA CYS A 89 -3.66 8.43 -3.28
C CYS A 89 -4.71 9.10 -2.36
N LYS A 90 -5.92 9.35 -2.89
CA LYS A 90 -7.04 9.90 -2.09
C LYS A 90 -7.48 8.92 -1.00
N LYS A 91 -7.63 7.63 -1.32
CA LYS A 91 -8.01 6.58 -0.36
C LYS A 91 -6.99 6.48 0.78
N VAL A 92 -5.71 6.38 0.47
CA VAL A 92 -4.62 6.25 1.45
C VAL A 92 -4.59 7.44 2.40
N LYS A 93 -4.76 8.68 1.90
CA LYS A 93 -4.86 9.88 2.74
C LYS A 93 -6.05 9.83 3.70
N LEU A 94 -7.21 9.40 3.21
CA LEU A 94 -8.43 9.27 4.01
C LEU A 94 -8.23 8.26 5.15
N LEU A 95 -7.73 7.07 4.83
CA LEU A 95 -7.47 6.02 5.82
C LEU A 95 -6.41 6.44 6.84
N ALA A 96 -5.35 7.14 6.39
CA ALA A 96 -4.31 7.63 7.29
C ALA A 96 -4.84 8.68 8.27
N LYS A 97 -5.75 9.56 7.81
CA LYS A 97 -6.41 10.56 8.65
C LYS A 97 -7.32 9.95 9.71
N MET A 98 -7.94 8.80 9.40
CA MET A 98 -8.76 8.06 10.37
C MET A 98 -7.92 7.44 11.49
N ASP A 99 -6.65 7.14 11.24
CA ASP A 99 -5.74 6.62 12.26
C ASP A 99 -5.17 7.74 13.15
N SER A 100 -4.44 8.70 12.58
CA SER A 100 -3.86 9.82 13.32
C SER A 100 -3.35 10.94 12.42
N ASP A 101 -3.28 12.16 12.96
CA ASP A 101 -2.71 13.32 12.24
C ASP A 101 -1.23 13.12 11.88
N VAL A 102 -0.46 12.54 12.80
CA VAL A 102 0.95 12.22 12.58
C VAL A 102 1.12 11.23 11.42
N PHE A 103 0.28 10.21 11.36
CA PHE A 103 0.33 9.22 10.27
C PHE A 103 -0.15 9.82 8.94
N TYR A 104 -1.18 10.66 8.97
CA TYR A 104 -1.61 11.43 7.81
C TYR A 104 -0.50 12.31 7.22
N ASP A 105 0.23 13.03 8.07
CA ASP A 105 1.34 13.89 7.64
C ASP A 105 2.47 13.06 7.04
N PHE A 106 2.80 11.92 7.66
CA PHE A 106 3.74 10.94 7.11
C PHE A 106 3.31 10.49 5.71
N VAL A 107 2.07 10.01 5.55
CA VAL A 107 1.54 9.55 4.25
C VAL A 107 1.56 10.66 3.21
N CYS A 108 1.19 11.89 3.59
CA CYS A 108 1.24 13.04 2.67
C CYS A 108 2.66 13.33 2.19
N SER A 109 3.66 13.24 3.08
CA SER A 109 5.07 13.42 2.70
C SER A 109 5.53 12.35 1.70
N GLN A 110 5.16 11.08 1.91
CA GLN A 110 5.50 9.98 1.00
C GLN A 110 4.84 10.15 -0.37
N LEU A 111 3.56 10.55 -0.40
CA LEU A 111 2.85 10.79 -1.66
C LEU A 111 3.35 12.03 -2.41
N LYS A 112 3.89 13.03 -1.70
CA LYS A 112 4.51 14.21 -2.32
C LYS A 112 5.73 13.82 -3.15
N VAL A 113 6.56 12.90 -2.65
CA VAL A 113 7.69 12.33 -3.40
C VAL A 113 7.24 11.64 -4.69
N LEU A 114 6.04 11.07 -4.70
CA LEU A 114 5.44 10.39 -5.86
C LEU A 114 4.67 11.31 -6.81
N SER A 115 4.47 12.57 -6.42
CA SER A 115 3.90 13.57 -7.30
C SER A 115 4.99 14.04 -8.24
N ASP A 116 4.80 13.82 -9.55
CA ASP A 116 5.68 14.27 -10.64
C ASP A 116 5.63 15.82 -10.80
N GLN A 117 5.31 16.53 -9.71
CA GLN A 117 5.34 17.98 -9.68
C GLN A 117 6.78 18.44 -9.60
N GLN A 118 7.14 19.33 -10.53
CA GLN A 118 8.45 19.93 -10.62
C GLN A 118 8.69 20.76 -9.36
N SER A 119 9.39 20.15 -8.40
CA SER A 119 9.74 20.77 -7.13
C SER A 119 11.03 21.56 -7.32
N SER A 120 11.06 22.78 -6.78
CA SER A 120 12.29 23.55 -6.77
C SER A 120 13.36 22.82 -5.95
N LEU A 121 14.63 23.01 -6.30
CA LEU A 121 15.77 22.45 -5.55
C LEU A 121 15.69 22.76 -4.04
N THR A 122 15.15 23.93 -3.70
CA THR A 122 14.89 24.38 -2.33
C THR A 122 13.80 23.57 -1.62
N GLU A 123 12.74 23.15 -2.31
CA GLU A 123 11.68 22.30 -1.75
C GLU A 123 12.17 20.87 -1.57
N LEU A 124 12.91 20.33 -2.54
CA LEU A 124 13.54 19.01 -2.42
C LEU A 124 14.50 18.93 -1.23
N LYS A 125 15.28 19.99 -0.97
CA LYS A 125 16.16 20.07 0.20
C LYS A 125 15.37 20.00 1.51
N LYS A 126 14.25 20.74 1.61
CA LYS A 126 13.39 20.69 2.81
C LYS A 126 12.77 19.32 3.01
N ASP A 127 12.31 18.68 1.93
CA ASP A 127 11.72 17.34 1.99
C ASP A 127 12.76 16.28 2.41
N LEU A 128 14.02 16.42 1.97
CA LEU A 128 15.14 15.58 2.42
C LEU A 128 15.43 15.75 3.91
N ASP A 129 15.50 16.99 4.40
CA ASP A 129 15.73 17.28 5.82
C ASP A 129 14.62 16.71 6.71
N VAL A 130 13.37 16.75 6.26
CA VAL A 130 12.22 16.13 6.94
C VAL A 130 12.32 14.61 6.89
N SER A 131 12.69 14.03 5.75
CA SER A 131 12.85 12.58 5.60
C SER A 131 13.93 12.01 6.53
N GLN A 132 15.05 12.73 6.72
CA GLN A 132 16.13 12.32 7.63
C GLN A 132 15.70 12.35 9.10
N LYS A 133 14.88 13.33 9.49
CA LYS A 133 14.36 13.44 10.88
C LYS A 133 13.34 12.36 11.22
N ASN A 134 12.60 11.87 10.24
CA ASN A 134 11.48 10.95 10.44
C ASN A 134 11.86 9.47 10.29
N GLU A 135 13.15 9.12 10.23
CA GLU A 135 13.65 7.75 9.98
C GLU A 135 12.93 7.04 8.82
N SER A 136 12.60 7.80 7.77
CA SER A 136 11.99 7.28 6.55
C SER A 136 12.89 6.19 5.95
N LEU A 137 12.26 5.16 5.37
CA LEU A 137 12.80 3.85 4.95
C LEU A 137 14.05 3.88 4.04
N ARG A 138 14.56 5.03 3.62
CA ARG A 138 15.68 5.14 2.66
C ARG A 138 16.68 6.28 2.89
N GLY A 139 16.69 6.88 4.08
CA GLY A 139 17.55 8.05 4.37
C GLY A 139 18.86 7.79 5.14
N ARG A 140 19.30 6.53 5.34
CA ARG A 140 20.62 6.27 5.93
C ARG A 140 21.67 6.24 4.83
N ASN A 141 22.41 7.33 4.69
CA ASN A 141 23.74 7.26 4.07
C ASN A 141 24.60 6.42 5.02
N SER A 142 24.98 5.22 4.61
CA SER A 142 26.08 4.50 5.26
C SER A 142 27.31 5.38 5.15
N VAL A 143 27.75 5.93 6.28
CA VAL A 143 29.06 6.53 6.40
C VAL A 143 30.02 5.35 6.58
N GLU A 144 30.91 5.16 5.60
CA GLU A 144 32.09 4.28 5.71
C GLU A 144 33.02 4.74 6.82
#